data_AF-A0A5C7VSE4-F1
#
_entry.id   AF-A0A5C7VSE4-F1
#
_cell.length_a   1.000
_cell.length_b   1.000
_cell.length_c   1.000
_cell.angle_alpha   90.00
_cell.angle_beta   90.00
_cell.angle_gamma   90.00
#
_symmetry.space_group_name_H-M   'P 1'
#
loop_
_entity.id
_entity.type
_entity.pdbx_description
1 polymer ?
#
loop_
_entity_poly.entity_id
_entity_poly.type
_entity_poly.pdbx_seq_one_letter_code
_entity_poly.pdbx_strand_id
1 'polypeptide(L)'
;MTHKQIINDAAQKILSLVDLIIIVTDEEGIILEANRSACELFCYTAEELAGMPVHLLLPPRYRERHVDALKQFVTSGETHRRMGQRDSAIGYRKDGALIELEAGIAKFHSGGQWILVVNMLDITQRKHQVQELIRQSTHDALTGLPNRKLIHERLNNALQRSMRNKLNVALLFIDLDGFKLINDTYGHITGDEVLKIIADRLLAQIRPDDTVGRLSGDEFIVLCEQIEKPELIANLATRINDALKENITCQDPSLSITASIGIIIGHGQQYSADEMMRSADTAMYEMKQKGRGGWQFFNDQLQKKAHQKNSIGQGLRRALEHNELTAVYQPIITPDTEQIVGAELLLRWNLNGKSISPEIFIPVAEMTGMVFSIGDWVFREGCKAQADWQRRWGDQAPYVSINLSARQLNHKQLLDNFSAILQETGANPAGIVVELTEAALMPDVESNSIIFHQLADLGLQIAIDDFGTGYSSLSQLIQLPINLLKISKSFVDDLESRHEKQVLIRTIIGLGHSLGLKLIVEGVETEVQLTELKQYGCDFIQGYFFYLPMHEQDFIRAMNHQASEG
;
A
#
# COMPACT_ATOMS: atom_id res chain seq x y z
N MET A 1 63.19 -49.51 21.23
CA MET A 1 61.75 -49.50 21.51
C MET A 1 61.12 -50.69 20.80
N THR A 2 60.34 -51.50 21.49
CA THR A 2 59.61 -52.62 20.89
C THR A 2 58.50 -52.10 19.96
N HIS A 3 58.12 -52.86 18.93
CA HIS A 3 57.06 -52.48 17.97
C HIS A 3 55.74 -52.08 18.67
N LYS A 4 55.47 -52.68 19.83
CA LYS A 4 54.33 -52.38 20.72
C LYS A 4 54.40 -50.98 21.36
N GLN A 5 55.60 -50.50 21.71
CA GLN A 5 55.81 -49.13 22.23
C GLN A 5 55.60 -48.08 21.14
N ILE A 6 56.02 -48.36 19.90
CA ILE A 6 55.84 -47.44 18.76
C ILE A 6 54.35 -47.29 18.40
N ILE A 7 53.58 -48.38 18.45
CA ILE A 7 52.12 -48.34 18.19
C ILE A 7 51.37 -47.62 19.31
N ASN A 8 51.73 -47.84 20.59
CA ASN A 8 51.13 -47.11 21.71
C ASN A 8 51.45 -45.61 21.65
N ASP A 9 52.70 -45.25 21.34
CA ASP A 9 53.13 -43.86 21.25
C ASP A 9 52.48 -43.14 20.04
N ALA A 10 52.25 -43.88 18.93
CA ALA A 10 51.48 -43.39 17.78
C ALA A 10 49.98 -43.23 18.09
N ALA A 11 49.36 -44.17 18.81
CA ALA A 11 47.96 -44.07 19.21
C ALA A 11 47.74 -42.90 20.18
N GLN A 12 48.63 -42.70 21.16
CA GLN A 12 48.59 -41.54 22.05
C GLN A 12 48.82 -40.23 21.30
N LYS A 13 49.75 -40.20 20.33
CA LYS A 13 49.94 -39.02 19.46
C LYS A 13 48.70 -38.70 18.62
N ILE A 14 48.05 -39.70 18.04
CA ILE A 14 46.80 -39.52 17.29
C ILE A 14 45.68 -39.01 18.22
N LEU A 15 45.52 -39.58 19.42
CA LEU A 15 44.55 -39.11 20.42
C LEU A 15 44.82 -37.66 20.89
N SER A 16 46.06 -37.20 20.83
CA SER A 16 46.47 -35.84 21.20
C SER A 16 46.42 -34.81 20.07
N LEU A 17 46.39 -35.26 18.80
CA LEU A 17 46.42 -34.40 17.60
C LEU A 17 45.03 -34.11 17.03
N VAL A 18 44.00 -34.79 17.54
CA VAL A 18 42.65 -34.72 17.00
C VAL A 18 41.77 -33.91 17.95
N ASP A 19 41.13 -32.86 17.45
CA ASP A 19 40.16 -32.02 18.20
C ASP A 19 38.86 -32.76 18.58
N LEU A 20 38.83 -34.08 18.43
CA LEU A 20 37.72 -34.95 18.84
C LEU A 20 37.80 -35.17 20.35
N ILE A 21 36.66 -35.13 21.02
CA ILE A 21 36.56 -35.47 22.44
C ILE A 21 36.52 -36.99 22.56
N ILE A 22 37.45 -37.59 23.29
CA ILE A 22 37.57 -39.05 23.41
C ILE A 22 37.68 -39.45 24.88
N ILE A 23 36.83 -40.38 25.29
CA ILE A 23 36.85 -41.01 26.61
C ILE A 23 36.93 -42.52 26.43
N VAL A 24 37.84 -43.17 27.15
CA VAL A 24 38.01 -44.62 27.19
C VAL A 24 37.49 -45.12 28.52
N THR A 25 36.64 -46.14 28.51
CA THR A 25 36.10 -46.77 29.73
C THR A 25 36.29 -48.28 29.73
N ASP A 26 36.23 -48.90 30.90
CA ASP A 26 36.04 -50.35 31.06
C ASP A 26 34.57 -50.76 30.84
N GLU A 27 34.28 -52.06 31.02
CA GLU A 27 32.97 -52.68 30.81
C GLU A 27 31.91 -52.26 31.85
N GLU A 28 32.34 -51.77 33.01
CA GLU A 28 31.51 -51.16 34.04
C GLU A 28 31.22 -49.67 33.77
N GLY A 29 31.90 -49.06 32.80
CA GLY A 29 31.76 -47.65 32.44
C GLY A 29 32.58 -46.71 33.32
N ILE A 30 33.64 -47.21 33.96
CA ILE A 30 34.64 -46.40 34.66
C ILE A 30 35.64 -45.87 33.65
N ILE A 31 35.90 -44.57 33.70
CA ILE A 31 36.82 -43.90 32.79
C ILE A 31 38.25 -44.34 33.11
N LEU A 32 38.92 -44.93 32.13
CA LEU A 32 40.32 -45.33 32.19
C LEU A 32 41.22 -44.18 31.75
N GLU A 33 40.88 -43.56 30.61
CA GLU A 33 41.62 -42.45 30.04
C GLU A 33 40.66 -41.46 29.37
N ALA A 34 41.02 -40.18 29.39
CA ALA A 34 40.33 -39.12 28.67
C ALA A 34 41.37 -38.23 28.00
N ASN A 35 41.12 -37.83 26.75
CA ASN A 35 42.04 -36.92 26.07
C ASN A 35 41.88 -35.48 26.57
N ARG A 36 42.84 -34.61 26.22
CA ARG A 36 42.86 -33.21 26.65
C ARG A 36 41.53 -32.49 26.35
N SER A 37 40.96 -32.70 25.17
CA SER A 37 39.69 -32.07 24.76
C SER A 37 38.50 -32.48 25.64
N ALA A 38 38.48 -33.73 26.15
CA ALA A 38 37.47 -34.17 27.12
C ALA A 38 37.61 -33.48 28.48
N CYS A 39 38.84 -33.32 28.97
CA CYS A 39 39.11 -32.57 30.20
C CYS A 39 38.64 -31.11 30.09
N GLU A 40 39.01 -30.44 28.99
CA GLU A 40 38.62 -29.04 28.73
C GLU A 40 37.09 -28.89 28.61
N LEU A 41 36.42 -29.77 27.88
CA LEU A 41 34.96 -29.70 27.68
C LEU A 41 34.17 -29.88 28.98
N PHE A 42 34.49 -30.91 29.77
CA PHE A 42 33.75 -31.23 31.00
C PHE A 42 34.23 -30.46 32.24
N CYS A 43 35.33 -29.70 32.11
CA CYS A 43 35.98 -28.96 33.19
C CYS A 43 36.49 -29.82 34.34
N TYR A 44 37.02 -31.01 34.00
CA TYR A 44 37.70 -31.91 34.94
C TYR A 44 39.16 -32.07 34.52
N THR A 45 40.03 -32.31 35.49
CA THR A 45 41.42 -32.72 35.20
C THR A 45 41.46 -34.20 34.78
N ALA A 46 42.53 -34.63 34.12
CA ALA A 46 42.69 -36.04 33.72
C ALA A 46 42.69 -36.98 34.95
N GLU A 47 43.29 -36.55 36.06
CA GLU A 47 43.31 -37.31 37.32
C GLU A 47 41.93 -37.42 37.96
N GLU A 48 41.08 -36.40 37.82
CA GLU A 48 39.70 -36.43 38.31
C GLU A 48 38.78 -37.29 37.45
N LEU A 49 39.00 -37.31 36.12
CA LEU A 49 38.22 -38.15 35.22
C LEU A 49 38.60 -39.63 35.34
N ALA A 50 39.88 -39.94 35.52
CA ALA A 50 40.34 -41.31 35.70
C ALA A 50 39.71 -41.94 36.96
N GLY A 51 39.04 -43.09 36.80
CA GLY A 51 38.31 -43.76 37.87
C GLY A 51 36.88 -43.25 38.09
N MET A 52 36.45 -42.20 37.38
CA MET A 52 35.07 -41.70 37.47
C MET A 52 34.11 -42.54 36.63
N PRO A 53 32.90 -42.88 37.12
CA PRO A 53 31.86 -43.44 36.28
C PRO A 53 31.38 -42.45 35.21
N VAL A 54 31.39 -42.86 33.94
CA VAL A 54 31.06 -42.00 32.79
C VAL A 54 29.65 -41.42 32.86
N HIS A 55 28.71 -42.09 33.53
CA HIS A 55 27.34 -41.60 33.69
C HIS A 55 27.26 -40.31 34.53
N LEU A 56 28.29 -39.95 35.31
CA LEU A 56 28.31 -38.67 36.04
C LEU A 56 28.44 -37.46 35.12
N LEU A 57 28.98 -37.66 33.91
CA LEU A 57 29.03 -36.67 32.83
C LEU A 57 27.67 -36.47 32.15
N LEU A 58 26.61 -37.11 32.64
CA LEU A 58 25.23 -36.94 32.18
C LEU A 58 24.37 -36.28 33.26
N PRO A 59 23.32 -35.53 32.88
CA PRO A 59 22.38 -34.96 33.84
C PRO A 59 21.75 -36.04 34.73
N PRO A 60 21.48 -35.76 36.03
CA PRO A 60 21.00 -36.75 36.99
C PRO A 60 19.84 -37.63 36.50
N ARG A 61 18.86 -37.03 35.80
CA ARG A 61 17.68 -37.71 35.24
C ARG A 61 17.97 -38.79 34.19
N TYR A 62 19.17 -38.81 33.62
CA TYR A 62 19.54 -39.76 32.56
C TYR A 62 20.53 -40.85 33.02
N ARG A 63 21.06 -40.76 34.24
CA ARG A 63 22.16 -41.61 34.71
C ARG A 63 21.80 -43.09 34.81
N GLU A 64 20.68 -43.40 35.46
CA GLU A 64 20.21 -44.77 35.65
C GLU A 64 19.93 -45.46 34.31
N ARG A 65 19.14 -44.80 33.45
CA ARG A 65 18.86 -45.28 32.09
C ARG A 65 20.13 -45.49 31.27
N HIS A 66 21.15 -44.64 31.46
CA HIS A 66 22.42 -44.79 30.75
C HIS A 66 23.20 -46.02 31.22
N VAL A 67 23.26 -46.28 32.53
CA VAL A 67 23.92 -47.47 33.08
C VAL A 67 23.29 -48.76 32.52
N ASP A 68 21.96 -48.83 32.47
CA ASP A 68 21.27 -49.99 31.89
C ASP A 68 21.56 -50.15 30.39
N ALA A 69 21.55 -49.04 29.64
CA ALA A 69 21.87 -49.05 28.22
C ALA A 69 23.32 -49.47 27.94
N LEU A 70 24.27 -49.08 28.79
CA LEU A 70 25.67 -49.47 28.69
C LEU A 70 25.83 -50.98 28.91
N LYS A 71 25.22 -51.54 29.95
CA LYS A 71 25.25 -52.99 30.23
C LYS A 71 24.66 -53.81 29.07
N GLN A 72 23.54 -53.35 28.52
CA GLN A 72 22.94 -53.97 27.33
C GLN A 72 23.88 -53.90 26.12
N PHE A 73 24.56 -52.78 25.91
CA PHE A 73 25.52 -52.64 24.80
C PHE A 73 26.76 -53.53 24.98
N VAL A 74 27.31 -53.65 26.18
CA VAL A 74 28.45 -54.53 26.47
C VAL A 74 28.08 -55.99 26.21
N THR A 75 26.89 -56.43 26.65
CA THR A 75 26.42 -57.83 26.49
C THR A 75 25.87 -58.15 25.10
N SER A 76 25.54 -57.16 24.27
CA SER A 76 25.04 -57.39 22.92
C SER A 76 26.16 -57.80 21.94
N GLY A 77 25.78 -58.29 20.76
CA GLY A 77 26.73 -58.50 19.65
C GLY A 77 27.16 -57.22 18.93
N GLU A 78 26.64 -56.05 19.32
CA GLU A 78 26.90 -54.77 18.67
C GLU A 78 28.27 -54.22 19.08
N THR A 79 29.12 -53.90 18.11
CA THR A 79 30.49 -53.40 18.36
C THR A 79 30.61 -51.88 18.30
N HIS A 80 29.63 -51.19 17.71
CA HIS A 80 29.57 -49.74 17.64
C HIS A 80 28.11 -49.24 17.67
N ARG A 81 27.88 -48.05 18.21
CA ARG A 81 26.54 -47.44 18.23
C ARG A 81 26.63 -45.91 18.28
N ARG A 82 25.69 -45.23 17.60
CA ARG A 82 25.43 -43.80 17.84
C ARG A 82 24.52 -43.63 19.05
N MET A 83 24.87 -42.71 19.95
CA MET A 83 24.14 -42.44 21.18
C MET A 83 23.14 -41.30 20.99
N GLY A 84 21.90 -41.51 21.46
CA GLY A 84 20.79 -40.54 21.39
C GLY A 84 19.57 -41.07 20.62
N GLN A 85 18.37 -40.66 21.03
CA GLN A 85 17.11 -41.09 20.38
C GLN A 85 16.77 -40.27 19.11
N ARG A 86 17.38 -39.08 18.93
CA ARG A 86 17.14 -38.11 17.83
C ARG A 86 18.33 -37.13 17.64
N ASP A 87 19.52 -37.67 17.36
CA ASP A 87 20.73 -36.92 16.94
C ASP A 87 21.52 -36.09 17.98
N SER A 88 21.18 -36.10 19.27
CA SER A 88 22.07 -35.53 20.31
C SER A 88 21.90 -36.14 21.71
N ALA A 89 23.01 -36.26 22.43
CA ALA A 89 23.13 -36.53 23.86
C ALA A 89 23.33 -35.21 24.64
N ILE A 90 23.12 -35.24 25.96
CA ILE A 90 23.32 -34.08 26.85
C ILE A 90 24.43 -34.40 27.84
N GLY A 91 25.52 -33.62 27.80
CA GLY A 91 26.59 -33.66 28.77
C GLY A 91 26.33 -32.72 29.95
N TYR A 92 26.91 -33.05 31.10
CA TYR A 92 26.83 -32.29 32.35
C TYR A 92 28.25 -32.00 32.85
N ARG A 93 28.60 -30.71 32.89
CA ARG A 93 29.93 -30.22 33.26
C ARG A 93 30.10 -30.09 34.77
N LYS A 94 31.35 -30.04 35.24
CA LYS A 94 31.70 -29.84 36.67
C LYS A 94 31.12 -28.55 37.26
N ASP A 95 31.03 -27.50 36.44
CA ASP A 95 30.46 -26.19 36.78
C ASP A 95 28.92 -26.17 36.79
N GLY A 96 28.27 -27.29 36.48
CA GLY A 96 26.82 -27.43 36.43
C GLY A 96 26.19 -27.04 35.09
N ALA A 97 26.97 -26.60 34.10
CA ALA A 97 26.47 -26.28 32.78
C ALA A 97 26.06 -27.53 31.98
N LEU A 98 25.03 -27.39 31.16
CA LEU A 98 24.57 -28.40 30.22
C LEU A 98 25.17 -28.14 28.84
N ILE A 99 25.62 -29.20 28.17
CA ILE A 99 26.17 -29.15 26.81
C ILE A 99 25.47 -30.16 25.91
N GLU A 100 25.27 -29.81 24.65
CA GLU A 100 24.70 -30.74 23.67
C GLU A 100 25.81 -31.42 22.86
N LEU A 101 25.76 -32.75 22.82
CA LEU A 101 26.83 -33.58 22.27
C LEU A 101 26.27 -34.52 21.19
N GLU A 102 27.00 -34.70 20.10
CA GLU A 102 26.83 -35.87 19.25
C GLU A 102 27.85 -36.92 19.71
N ALA A 103 27.38 -38.11 20.11
CA ALA A 103 28.23 -39.12 20.73
C ALA A 103 28.12 -40.47 20.02
N GLY A 104 29.25 -41.13 19.85
CA GLY A 104 29.34 -42.52 19.40
C GLY A 104 30.11 -43.36 20.43
N ILE A 105 29.76 -44.63 20.51
CA ILE A 105 30.46 -45.61 21.33
C ILE A 105 30.90 -46.78 20.47
N ALA A 106 32.11 -47.25 20.68
CA ALA A 106 32.62 -48.50 20.12
C ALA A 106 33.21 -49.35 21.24
N LYS A 107 33.12 -50.67 21.13
CA LYS A 107 33.79 -51.61 22.05
C LYS A 107 34.72 -52.55 21.31
N PHE A 108 35.87 -52.84 21.91
CA PHE A 108 36.81 -53.84 21.42
C PHE A 108 37.38 -54.67 22.57
N HIS A 109 37.83 -55.88 22.25
CA HIS A 109 38.34 -56.81 23.24
C HIS A 109 39.86 -56.73 23.30
N SER A 110 40.43 -56.45 24.48
CA SER A 110 41.88 -56.34 24.68
C SER A 110 42.26 -56.90 26.04
N GLY A 111 43.24 -57.81 26.10
CA GLY A 111 43.74 -58.34 27.38
C GLY A 111 42.75 -59.17 28.20
N GLY A 112 41.65 -59.66 27.62
CA GLY A 112 40.63 -60.46 28.32
C GLY A 112 39.43 -59.68 28.85
N GLN A 113 39.34 -58.38 28.54
CA GLN A 113 38.27 -57.48 28.97
C GLN A 113 37.77 -56.63 27.79
N TRP A 114 36.53 -56.13 27.90
CA TRP A 114 36.01 -55.14 26.95
C TRP A 114 36.50 -53.73 27.32
N ILE A 115 36.99 -53.01 26.32
CA ILE A 115 37.31 -51.59 26.42
C ILE A 115 36.33 -50.84 25.51
N LEU A 116 35.73 -49.79 26.05
CA LEU A 116 34.83 -48.92 25.32
C LEU A 116 35.50 -47.59 25.02
N VAL A 117 35.33 -47.11 23.80
CA VAL A 117 35.79 -45.80 23.37
C VAL A 117 34.58 -44.99 22.96
N VAL A 118 34.38 -43.89 23.67
CA VAL A 118 33.33 -42.92 23.41
C VAL A 118 33.97 -41.72 22.71
N ASN A 119 33.49 -41.41 21.51
CA ASN A 119 33.82 -40.16 20.84
C ASN A 119 32.64 -39.19 20.96
N MET A 120 32.96 -37.91 21.16
CA MET A 120 31.97 -36.85 21.31
C MET A 120 32.34 -35.64 20.46
N LEU A 121 31.32 -34.94 20.00
CA LEU A 121 31.43 -33.67 19.31
C LEU A 121 30.50 -32.67 20.00
N ASP A 122 31.05 -31.53 20.44
CA ASP A 122 30.22 -30.42 20.93
C ASP A 122 29.50 -29.77 19.75
N ILE A 123 28.17 -29.86 19.77
CA ILE A 123 27.31 -29.28 18.73
C ILE A 123 26.57 -28.04 19.21
N THR A 124 26.88 -27.55 20.42
CA THR A 124 26.19 -26.41 21.06
C THR A 124 26.31 -25.17 20.19
N GLN A 125 27.53 -24.79 19.80
CA GLN A 125 27.77 -23.61 18.95
C GLN A 125 27.15 -23.78 17.56
N ARG A 126 27.25 -24.97 16.96
CA ARG A 126 26.68 -25.27 15.64
C ARG A 126 25.16 -25.14 15.65
N LYS A 127 24.47 -25.68 16.65
CA LYS A 127 23.02 -25.55 16.78
C LYS A 127 22.60 -24.11 17.08
N HIS A 128 23.32 -23.39 17.92
CA HIS A 128 23.07 -21.96 18.13
C HIS A 128 23.21 -21.15 16.83
N GLN A 129 24.26 -21.42 16.04
CA GLN A 129 24.44 -20.77 14.73
C GLN A 129 23.32 -21.13 13.76
N VAL A 130 22.91 -22.40 13.70
CA VAL A 130 21.78 -22.82 12.85
C VAL A 130 20.47 -22.15 13.31
N GLN A 131 20.20 -22.08 14.60
CA GLN A 131 19.02 -21.41 15.14
C GLN A 131 19.03 -19.90 14.85
N GLU A 132 20.19 -19.25 14.99
CA GLU A 132 20.32 -17.83 14.67
C GLU A 132 20.21 -17.58 13.16
N LEU A 133 20.78 -18.45 12.31
CA LEU A 133 20.58 -18.39 10.86
C LEU A 133 19.11 -18.58 10.47
N ILE A 134 18.40 -19.51 11.13
CA ILE A 134 16.96 -19.68 10.93
C ILE A 134 16.22 -18.43 11.36
N ARG A 135 16.54 -17.86 12.52
CA ARG A 135 15.92 -16.63 13.04
C ARG A 135 16.14 -15.46 12.07
N GLN A 136 17.37 -15.25 11.60
CA GLN A 136 17.72 -14.23 10.62
C GLN A 136 17.02 -14.44 9.26
N SER A 137 16.81 -15.69 8.85
CA SER A 137 16.08 -15.98 7.61
C SER A 137 14.56 -15.78 7.74
N THR A 138 14.00 -15.78 8.95
CA THR A 138 12.53 -15.88 9.17
C THR A 138 11.94 -14.72 9.96
N HIS A 139 12.76 -13.87 10.58
CA HIS A 139 12.32 -12.72 11.37
C HIS A 139 13.01 -11.44 10.88
N ASP A 140 12.32 -10.32 11.07
CA ASP A 140 12.84 -8.98 10.87
C ASP A 140 13.85 -8.64 11.98
N ALA A 141 15.02 -8.14 11.59
CA ALA A 141 16.11 -7.89 12.53
C ALA A 141 15.82 -6.73 13.50
N LEU A 142 14.99 -5.76 13.10
CA LEU A 142 14.71 -4.57 13.90
C LEU A 142 13.64 -4.82 14.96
N THR A 143 12.52 -5.40 14.54
CA THR A 143 11.31 -5.61 15.36
C THR A 143 11.25 -7.00 15.98
N GLY A 144 12.03 -7.96 15.48
CA GLY A 144 11.96 -9.36 15.89
C GLY A 144 10.70 -10.10 15.42
N LEU A 145 9.81 -9.44 14.68
CA LEU A 145 8.59 -10.02 14.13
C LEU A 145 8.91 -10.98 12.98
N PRO A 146 8.04 -11.98 12.70
CA PRO A 146 8.04 -12.73 11.45
C PRO A 146 8.23 -11.84 10.21
N ASN A 147 9.18 -12.21 9.36
CA ASN A 147 9.39 -11.52 8.08
C ASN A 147 8.42 -12.05 7.01
N ARG A 148 8.49 -11.46 5.80
CA ARG A 148 7.66 -11.85 4.65
C ARG A 148 7.66 -13.35 4.36
N LYS A 149 8.82 -14.02 4.47
CA LYS A 149 8.95 -15.46 4.20
C LYS A 149 8.15 -16.28 5.22
N LEU A 150 8.32 -15.99 6.52
CA LEU A 150 7.62 -16.71 7.57
C LEU A 150 6.11 -16.43 7.57
N ILE A 151 5.69 -15.20 7.28
CA ILE A 151 4.27 -14.86 7.13
C ILE A 151 3.63 -15.63 5.98
N HIS A 152 4.29 -15.70 4.81
CA HIS A 152 3.80 -16.46 3.67
C HIS A 152 3.66 -17.95 3.97
N GLU A 153 4.65 -18.53 4.64
CA GLU A 153 4.61 -19.93 5.08
C GLU A 153 3.45 -20.18 6.07
N ARG A 154 3.28 -19.30 7.07
CA ARG A 154 2.17 -19.40 8.04
C ARG A 154 0.81 -19.24 7.37
N LEU A 155 0.67 -18.30 6.44
CA LEU A 155 -0.55 -18.09 5.67
C LEU A 155 -0.91 -19.32 4.83
N ASN A 156 0.06 -19.91 4.12
CA ASN A 156 -0.15 -21.16 3.40
C ASN A 156 -0.63 -22.29 4.32
N ASN A 157 0.02 -22.46 5.48
CA ASN A 157 -0.37 -23.46 6.45
C ASN A 157 -1.79 -23.21 7.02
N ALA A 158 -2.14 -21.95 7.30
CA ALA A 158 -3.46 -21.55 7.77
C ALA A 158 -4.54 -21.85 6.72
N LEU A 159 -4.29 -21.54 5.45
CA LEU A 159 -5.22 -21.83 4.34
C LEU A 159 -5.41 -23.34 4.15
N GLN A 160 -4.34 -24.14 4.24
CA GLN A 160 -4.43 -25.60 4.19
C GLN A 160 -5.22 -26.19 5.38
N ARG A 161 -5.08 -25.62 6.59
CA ARG A 161 -5.91 -25.99 7.75
C ARG A 161 -7.38 -25.62 7.54
N SER A 162 -7.62 -24.42 7.01
CA SER A 162 -8.94 -23.88 6.72
C SER A 162 -9.72 -24.77 5.73
N MET A 163 -9.06 -25.37 4.74
CA MET A 163 -9.70 -26.34 3.83
C MET A 163 -10.31 -27.56 4.56
N ARG A 164 -9.71 -27.99 5.68
CA ARG A 164 -10.21 -29.13 6.47
C ARG A 164 -11.26 -28.72 7.49
N ASN A 165 -11.06 -27.58 8.15
CA ASN A 165 -11.88 -27.16 9.29
C ASN A 165 -13.05 -26.23 8.88
N LYS A 166 -13.11 -25.77 7.63
CA LYS A 166 -14.10 -24.83 7.08
C LYS A 166 -14.20 -23.49 7.82
N LEU A 167 -13.17 -23.13 8.60
CA LEU A 167 -13.07 -21.83 9.26
C LEU A 167 -12.31 -20.86 8.37
N ASN A 168 -12.64 -19.58 8.42
CA ASN A 168 -11.97 -18.58 7.61
C ASN A 168 -10.61 -18.19 8.19
N VAL A 169 -9.76 -17.67 7.33
CA VAL A 169 -8.53 -16.95 7.64
C VAL A 169 -8.78 -15.49 7.32
N ALA A 170 -8.18 -14.58 8.10
CA ALA A 170 -8.19 -13.16 7.80
C ALA A 170 -6.76 -12.62 7.73
N LEU A 171 -6.54 -11.72 6.78
CA LEU A 171 -5.26 -11.05 6.59
C LEU A 171 -5.51 -9.54 6.59
N LEU A 172 -4.85 -8.84 7.50
CA LEU A 172 -4.83 -7.38 7.57
C LEU A 172 -3.45 -6.91 7.11
N PHE A 173 -3.41 -6.14 6.03
CA PHE A 173 -2.22 -5.47 5.54
C PHE A 173 -2.22 -4.02 6.04
N ILE A 174 -1.18 -3.62 6.74
CA ILE A 174 -1.10 -2.35 7.46
C ILE A 174 0.10 -1.58 6.92
N ASP A 175 -0.10 -0.32 6.57
CA ASP A 175 0.96 0.58 6.14
C ASP A 175 0.85 1.90 6.92
N LEU A 176 2.00 2.39 7.40
CA LEU A 176 2.07 3.60 8.21
C LEU A 176 2.09 4.86 7.33
N ASP A 177 1.04 5.67 7.45
CA ASP A 177 0.87 6.87 6.65
C ASP A 177 1.95 7.92 6.98
N GLY A 178 2.71 8.34 5.96
CA GLY A 178 3.68 9.43 6.12
C GLY A 178 4.96 9.03 6.86
N PHE A 179 5.25 7.74 7.05
CA PHE A 179 6.47 7.28 7.73
C PHE A 179 7.76 7.82 7.09
N LYS A 180 7.80 7.95 5.76
CA LYS A 180 8.94 8.57 5.06
C LYS A 180 9.21 10.00 5.54
N LEU A 181 8.17 10.81 5.77
CA LEU A 181 8.32 12.18 6.28
C LEU A 181 8.93 12.19 7.68
N ILE A 182 8.62 11.20 8.52
CA ILE A 182 9.23 11.05 9.84
C ILE A 182 10.73 10.78 9.71
N ASN A 183 11.13 9.86 8.81
CA ASN A 183 12.55 9.60 8.56
C ASN A 183 13.27 10.84 8.02
N ASP A 184 12.65 11.56 7.09
CA ASP A 184 13.24 12.75 6.46
C ASP A 184 13.37 13.92 7.47
N THR A 185 12.46 14.01 8.45
CA THR A 185 12.41 15.11 9.43
C THR A 185 13.21 14.82 10.70
N TYR A 186 13.08 13.61 11.25
CA TYR A 186 13.62 13.23 12.57
C TYR A 186 14.73 12.17 12.50
N GLY A 187 15.09 11.71 11.30
CA GLY A 187 16.14 10.74 11.05
C GLY A 187 15.70 9.28 11.22
N HIS A 188 16.49 8.37 10.63
CA HIS A 188 16.19 6.93 10.61
C HIS A 188 16.18 6.25 11.98
N ILE A 189 16.95 6.75 12.95
CA ILE A 189 16.98 6.19 14.32
C ILE A 189 15.61 6.34 14.98
N THR A 190 15.00 7.52 14.84
CA THR A 190 13.65 7.82 15.35
C THR A 190 12.61 6.97 14.61
N GLY A 191 12.74 6.82 13.29
CA GLY A 191 11.90 5.92 12.50
C GLY A 191 11.97 4.47 12.99
N ASP A 192 13.17 3.98 13.32
CA ASP A 192 13.37 2.63 13.85
C ASP A 192 12.72 2.42 15.23
N GLU A 193 12.74 3.44 16.10
CA GLU A 193 12.03 3.42 17.38
C GLU A 193 10.51 3.42 17.20
N VAL A 194 10.00 4.24 16.29
CA VAL A 194 8.58 4.24 15.91
C VAL A 194 8.15 2.85 15.47
N LEU A 195 8.91 2.19 14.59
CA LEU A 195 8.61 0.85 14.11
C LEU A 195 8.55 -0.20 15.23
N LYS A 196 9.43 -0.11 16.23
CA LYS A 196 9.41 -0.99 17.41
C LYS A 196 8.16 -0.77 18.26
N ILE A 197 7.81 0.49 18.53
CA ILE A 197 6.61 0.84 19.31
C ILE A 197 5.35 0.36 18.58
N ILE A 198 5.29 0.52 17.26
CA ILE A 198 4.19 0.03 16.44
C ILE A 198 4.10 -1.50 16.48
N ALA A 199 5.23 -2.21 16.40
CA ALA A 199 5.27 -3.67 16.53
C ALA A 199 4.69 -4.12 17.89
N ASP A 200 5.10 -3.48 18.99
CA ASP A 200 4.62 -3.79 20.33
C ASP A 200 3.12 -3.51 20.49
N ARG A 201 2.63 -2.39 19.93
CA ARG A 201 1.20 -2.05 19.91
C ARG A 201 0.39 -3.10 19.16
N LEU A 202 0.86 -3.55 17.99
CA LEU A 202 0.19 -4.60 17.23
C LEU A 202 0.13 -5.92 17.99
N LEU A 203 1.24 -6.34 18.62
CA LEU A 203 1.30 -7.54 19.44
C LEU A 203 0.33 -7.49 20.64
N ALA A 204 0.13 -6.31 21.25
CA ALA A 204 -0.80 -6.14 22.35
C ALA A 204 -2.29 -6.28 21.95
N GLN A 205 -2.63 -6.07 20.67
CA GLN A 205 -4.03 -6.15 20.20
C GLN A 205 -4.46 -7.55 19.77
N ILE A 206 -3.50 -8.43 19.46
CA ILE A 206 -3.75 -9.74 18.88
C ILE A 206 -3.72 -10.86 19.92
N ARG A 207 -4.30 -12.02 19.57
CA ARG A 207 -4.34 -13.21 20.43
C ARG A 207 -3.07 -14.04 20.22
N PRO A 208 -2.71 -14.96 21.16
CA PRO A 208 -1.52 -15.81 21.01
C PRO A 208 -1.47 -16.67 19.75
N ASP A 209 -2.63 -17.05 19.19
CA ASP A 209 -2.72 -17.86 17.98
C ASP A 209 -2.61 -17.04 16.67
N ASP A 210 -2.77 -15.72 16.76
CA ASP A 210 -2.62 -14.82 15.62
C ASP A 210 -1.14 -14.45 15.43
N THR A 211 -0.78 -14.04 14.21
CA THR A 211 0.59 -13.67 13.89
C THR A 211 0.68 -12.23 13.41
N VAL A 212 1.54 -11.43 14.05
CA VAL A 212 1.98 -10.13 13.51
C VAL A 212 3.30 -10.36 12.78
N GLY A 213 3.48 -9.73 11.62
CA GLY A 213 4.73 -9.74 10.87
C GLY A 213 5.07 -8.36 10.32
N ARG A 214 6.34 -8.15 9.99
CA ARG A 214 6.81 -6.97 9.28
C ARG A 214 7.39 -7.40 7.93
N LEU A 215 6.85 -6.88 6.85
CA LEU A 215 7.25 -7.31 5.51
C LEU A 215 8.48 -6.56 5.03
N SER A 216 8.41 -5.23 5.08
CA SER A 216 9.46 -4.31 4.67
C SER A 216 9.12 -2.90 5.16
N GLY A 217 10.11 -2.03 5.37
CA GLY A 217 9.86 -0.61 5.67
C GLY A 217 8.83 -0.38 6.79
N ASP A 218 7.72 0.26 6.42
CA ASP A 218 6.54 0.62 7.20
C ASP A 218 5.35 -0.35 7.06
N GLU A 219 5.55 -1.49 6.39
CA GLU A 219 4.51 -2.47 6.11
C GLU A 219 4.46 -3.59 7.16
N PHE A 220 3.29 -3.75 7.78
CA PHE A 220 2.99 -4.80 8.74
C PHE A 220 1.84 -5.68 8.24
N ILE A 221 1.82 -6.93 8.70
CA ILE A 221 0.70 -7.85 8.48
C ILE A 221 0.22 -8.39 9.81
N VAL A 222 -1.11 -8.51 9.95
CA VAL A 222 -1.74 -9.35 10.96
C VAL A 222 -2.48 -10.49 10.28
N LEU A 223 -2.07 -11.72 10.60
CA LEU A 223 -2.70 -12.96 10.16
C LEU A 223 -3.52 -13.52 11.31
N CYS A 224 -4.84 -13.61 11.12
CA CYS A 224 -5.74 -14.23 12.08
C CYS A 224 -6.29 -15.55 11.54
N GLU A 225 -6.24 -16.59 12.37
CA GLU A 225 -6.71 -17.92 12.03
C GLU A 225 -8.06 -18.24 12.71
N GLN A 226 -8.77 -19.24 12.20
CA GLN A 226 -9.99 -19.79 12.84
C GLN A 226 -11.12 -18.75 13.02
N ILE A 227 -11.36 -17.95 11.99
CA ILE A 227 -12.36 -16.89 12.00
C ILE A 227 -13.74 -17.45 11.66
N GLU A 228 -14.63 -17.42 12.66
CA GLU A 228 -16.04 -17.81 12.49
C GLU A 228 -16.88 -16.69 11.89
N LYS A 229 -16.66 -15.44 12.35
CA LYS A 229 -17.49 -14.28 12.01
C LYS A 229 -16.66 -13.10 11.53
N PRO A 230 -17.00 -12.48 10.38
CA PRO A 230 -16.33 -11.29 9.87
C PRO A 230 -16.33 -10.09 10.84
N GLU A 231 -17.36 -9.95 11.69
CA GLU A 231 -17.44 -8.81 12.62
C GLU A 231 -16.28 -8.78 13.64
N LEU A 232 -15.72 -9.94 13.98
CA LEU A 232 -14.57 -10.03 14.88
C LEU A 232 -13.34 -9.33 14.29
N ILE A 233 -13.16 -9.43 12.97
CA ILE A 233 -12.04 -8.80 12.26
C ILE A 233 -12.26 -7.31 12.11
N ALA A 234 -13.49 -6.86 11.85
CA ALA A 234 -13.81 -5.43 11.82
C ALA A 234 -13.50 -4.77 13.19
N ASN A 235 -13.91 -5.42 14.28
CA ASN A 235 -13.60 -4.94 15.64
C ASN A 235 -12.09 -4.94 15.94
N LEU A 236 -11.35 -5.96 15.49
CA LEU A 236 -9.90 -6.00 15.61
C LEU A 236 -9.24 -4.85 14.83
N ALA A 237 -9.66 -4.61 13.59
CA ALA A 237 -9.11 -3.55 12.75
C ALA A 237 -9.36 -2.16 13.35
N THR A 238 -10.55 -1.91 13.93
CA THR A 238 -10.82 -0.67 14.67
C THR A 238 -9.90 -0.52 15.87
N ARG A 239 -9.76 -1.55 16.71
CA ARG A 239 -8.85 -1.51 17.87
C ARG A 239 -7.39 -1.26 17.47
N ILE A 240 -6.93 -1.90 16.40
CA ILE A 240 -5.59 -1.66 15.85
C ILE A 240 -5.47 -0.21 15.40
N ASN A 241 -6.41 0.29 14.57
CA ASN A 241 -6.36 1.66 14.07
C ASN A 241 -6.34 2.69 15.20
N ASP A 242 -7.13 2.49 16.26
CA ASP A 242 -7.18 3.41 17.40
C ASP A 242 -5.88 3.35 18.23
N ALA A 243 -5.33 2.16 18.46
CA ALA A 243 -4.04 2.00 19.16
C ALA A 243 -2.88 2.64 18.38
N LEU A 244 -2.89 2.59 17.05
CA LEU A 244 -1.85 3.20 16.22
C LEU A 244 -1.91 4.73 16.25
N LYS A 245 -3.09 5.33 16.46
CA LYS A 245 -3.27 6.80 16.56
C LYS A 245 -2.77 7.40 17.86
N GLU A 246 -2.52 6.60 18.90
CA GLU A 246 -2.01 7.11 20.17
C GLU A 246 -0.62 7.76 20.01
N ASN A 247 -0.37 8.85 20.72
CA ASN A 247 0.91 9.57 20.66
C ASN A 247 2.10 8.65 20.99
N ILE A 248 3.16 8.74 20.20
CA ILE A 248 4.40 7.98 20.33
C ILE A 248 5.39 8.84 21.12
N THR A 249 5.67 8.40 22.34
CA THR A 249 6.66 9.00 23.25
C THR A 249 8.05 8.42 22.98
N CYS A 250 8.67 8.82 21.88
CA CYS A 250 10.09 8.55 21.60
C CYS A 250 10.96 9.81 21.72
N GLN A 251 10.41 11.00 21.46
CA GLN A 251 11.06 12.30 21.64
C GLN A 251 10.05 13.39 22.07
N ASP A 252 10.55 14.58 22.38
CA ASP A 252 9.77 15.79 22.65
C ASP A 252 9.92 16.74 21.43
N PRO A 253 8.87 17.09 20.68
CA PRO A 253 7.45 16.83 20.91
C PRO A 253 7.00 15.40 20.53
N SER A 254 5.88 14.96 21.12
CA SER A 254 5.26 13.66 20.84
C SER A 254 4.82 13.53 19.37
N LEU A 255 5.11 12.38 18.74
CA LEU A 255 4.72 12.10 17.36
C LEU A 255 3.36 11.42 17.29
N SER A 256 2.57 11.71 16.26
CA SER A 256 1.35 10.96 15.92
C SER A 256 1.46 10.41 14.51
N ILE A 257 1.12 9.13 14.34
CA ILE A 257 1.10 8.47 13.03
C ILE A 257 -0.27 7.83 12.82
N THR A 258 -0.74 7.81 11.58
CA THR A 258 -1.94 7.05 11.20
C THR A 258 -1.53 5.85 10.37
N ALA A 259 -2.43 4.88 10.23
CA ALA A 259 -2.19 3.74 9.37
C ALA A 259 -3.37 3.51 8.43
N SER A 260 -3.06 3.01 7.24
CA SER A 260 -4.04 2.54 6.29
C SER A 260 -4.06 1.00 6.32
N ILE A 261 -5.24 0.42 6.52
CA ILE A 261 -5.39 -1.03 6.73
C ILE A 261 -6.30 -1.65 5.67
N GLY A 262 -5.80 -2.66 4.97
CA GLY A 262 -6.56 -3.46 4.01
C GLY A 262 -6.84 -4.84 4.55
N ILE A 263 -8.09 -5.28 4.49
CA ILE A 263 -8.53 -6.52 5.14
C ILE A 263 -9.09 -7.47 4.11
N ILE A 264 -8.69 -8.73 4.12
CA ILE A 264 -9.36 -9.80 3.38
C ILE A 264 -9.70 -10.95 4.30
N ILE A 265 -10.87 -11.54 4.09
CA ILE A 265 -11.32 -12.77 4.75
C ILE A 265 -11.59 -13.81 3.67
N GLY A 266 -11.11 -15.02 3.88
CA GLY A 266 -11.32 -16.12 2.94
C GLY A 266 -10.85 -17.45 3.49
N HIS A 267 -10.90 -18.48 2.66
CA HIS A 267 -10.41 -19.81 3.00
C HIS A 267 -9.61 -20.43 1.85
N GLY A 268 -8.86 -21.50 2.14
CA GLY A 268 -7.92 -22.09 1.17
C GLY A 268 -8.53 -22.68 -0.10
N GLN A 269 -9.85 -22.78 -0.18
CA GLN A 269 -10.56 -23.20 -1.41
C GLN A 269 -10.88 -22.01 -2.34
N GLN A 270 -10.83 -20.78 -1.82
CA GLN A 270 -11.10 -19.53 -2.56
C GLN A 270 -9.83 -18.80 -2.96
N TYR A 271 -8.82 -18.79 -2.09
CA TYR A 271 -7.63 -17.97 -2.27
C TYR A 271 -6.36 -18.77 -1.99
N SER A 272 -5.34 -18.52 -2.81
CA SER A 272 -3.94 -18.80 -2.48
C SER A 272 -3.36 -17.73 -1.54
N ALA A 273 -2.25 -18.04 -0.86
CA ALA A 273 -1.57 -17.05 -0.02
C ALA A 273 -1.16 -15.79 -0.80
N ASP A 274 -0.69 -15.96 -2.03
CA ASP A 274 -0.28 -14.83 -2.89
C ASP A 274 -1.48 -13.96 -3.30
N GLU A 275 -2.63 -14.56 -3.62
CA GLU A 275 -3.85 -13.81 -3.91
C GLU A 275 -4.34 -13.06 -2.68
N MET A 276 -4.34 -13.70 -1.51
CA MET A 276 -4.80 -13.09 -0.28
C MET A 276 -3.91 -11.90 0.12
N MET A 277 -2.59 -12.03 0.01
CA MET A 277 -1.64 -10.94 0.21
C MET A 277 -1.86 -9.78 -0.78
N ARG A 278 -2.02 -10.06 -2.07
CA ARG A 278 -2.29 -9.03 -3.10
C ARG A 278 -3.62 -8.32 -2.88
N SER A 279 -4.66 -9.06 -2.48
CA SER A 279 -5.99 -8.49 -2.26
C SER A 279 -6.03 -7.62 -1.01
N ALA A 280 -5.35 -8.01 0.07
CA ALA A 280 -5.21 -7.19 1.26
C ALA A 280 -4.46 -5.87 0.96
N ASP A 281 -3.34 -5.95 0.23
CA ASP A 281 -2.58 -4.79 -0.25
C ASP A 281 -3.45 -3.86 -1.11
N THR A 282 -4.23 -4.42 -2.04
CA THR A 282 -5.17 -3.65 -2.88
C THR A 282 -6.21 -2.91 -2.03
N ALA A 283 -6.78 -3.55 -1.00
CA ALA A 283 -7.73 -2.90 -0.11
C ALA A 283 -7.10 -1.78 0.73
N MET A 284 -5.85 -1.97 1.18
CA MET A 284 -5.08 -0.98 1.93
C MET A 284 -4.78 0.24 1.06
N TYR A 285 -4.37 0.02 -0.20
CA TYR A 285 -4.11 1.09 -1.14
C TYR A 285 -5.37 1.93 -1.47
N GLU A 286 -6.54 1.29 -1.59
CA GLU A 286 -7.80 2.00 -1.76
C GLU A 286 -8.20 2.79 -0.51
N MET A 287 -7.85 2.31 0.69
CA MET A 287 -8.02 3.08 1.92
C MET A 287 -7.12 4.33 1.93
N LYS A 288 -5.88 4.22 1.47
CA LYS A 288 -5.00 5.39 1.30
C LYS A 288 -5.60 6.46 0.39
N GLN A 289 -6.28 6.06 -0.68
CA GLN A 289 -6.93 7.00 -1.61
C GLN A 289 -8.15 7.70 -1.02
N LYS A 290 -8.89 7.05 -0.10
CA LYS A 290 -10.11 7.60 0.51
C LYS A 290 -9.85 8.58 1.66
N GLY A 291 -8.60 8.94 1.92
CA GLY A 291 -8.24 9.90 2.96
C GLY A 291 -7.28 9.36 4.03
N ARG A 292 -6.77 8.12 3.90
CA ARG A 292 -5.84 7.48 4.85
C ARG A 292 -6.45 7.27 6.25
N GLY A 293 -5.69 6.73 7.20
CA GLY A 293 -6.07 6.69 8.63
C GLY A 293 -7.32 5.86 8.99
N GLY A 294 -7.54 4.75 8.27
CA GLY A 294 -8.68 3.87 8.46
C GLY A 294 -8.45 2.47 7.93
N TRP A 295 -9.54 1.69 7.84
CA TRP A 295 -9.49 0.31 7.37
C TRP A 295 -10.58 0.00 6.35
N GLN A 296 -10.30 -0.94 5.44
CA GLN A 296 -11.25 -1.33 4.39
C GLN A 296 -11.19 -2.83 4.07
N PHE A 297 -12.35 -3.46 3.93
CA PHE A 297 -12.46 -4.82 3.40
C PHE A 297 -12.23 -4.86 1.89
N PHE A 298 -11.48 -5.87 1.47
CA PHE A 298 -11.40 -6.30 0.09
C PHE A 298 -12.75 -6.86 -0.37
N ASN A 299 -13.16 -6.46 -1.56
CA ASN A 299 -14.28 -7.04 -2.28
C ASN A 299 -13.91 -7.13 -3.77
N ASP A 300 -14.57 -8.01 -4.51
CA ASP A 300 -14.25 -8.26 -5.94
C ASP A 300 -14.44 -7.01 -6.82
N GLN A 301 -15.26 -6.05 -6.39
CA GLN A 301 -15.41 -4.77 -7.08
C GLN A 301 -14.14 -3.90 -6.97
N LEU A 302 -13.43 -3.94 -5.83
CA LEU A 302 -12.17 -3.22 -5.64
C LEU A 302 -11.06 -3.79 -6.51
N GLN A 303 -10.97 -5.11 -6.67
CA GLN A 303 -10.00 -5.73 -7.58
C GLN A 303 -10.23 -5.32 -9.03
N LYS A 304 -11.50 -5.36 -9.47
CA LYS A 304 -11.87 -4.90 -10.82
C LYS A 304 -11.54 -3.43 -11.02
N LYS A 305 -11.82 -2.57 -10.03
CA LYS A 305 -11.45 -1.15 -10.07
C LYS A 305 -9.94 -0.95 -10.13
N ALA A 306 -9.15 -1.66 -9.33
CA ALA A 306 -7.69 -1.56 -9.34
C ALA A 306 -7.07 -2.01 -10.67
N HIS A 307 -7.54 -3.13 -11.24
CA HIS A 307 -7.12 -3.58 -12.57
C HIS A 307 -7.55 -2.60 -13.66
N GLN A 308 -8.77 -2.08 -13.60
CA GLN A 308 -9.27 -1.09 -14.54
C GLN A 308 -8.45 0.20 -14.46
N LYS A 309 -8.12 0.69 -13.26
CA LYS A 309 -7.24 1.86 -13.05
C LYS A 309 -5.86 1.66 -13.66
N ASN A 310 -5.22 0.51 -13.43
CA ASN A 310 -3.91 0.21 -14.02
C ASN A 310 -3.97 0.11 -15.56
N SER A 311 -4.99 -0.55 -16.09
CA SER A 311 -5.21 -0.64 -17.54
C SER A 311 -5.46 0.74 -18.15
N ILE A 312 -6.21 1.60 -17.47
CA ILE A 312 -6.48 2.98 -17.89
C ILE A 312 -5.21 3.82 -17.85
N GLY A 313 -4.41 3.70 -16.78
CA GLY A 313 -3.15 4.43 -16.65
C GLY A 313 -2.17 4.10 -17.79
N GLN A 314 -2.04 2.81 -18.14
CA GLN A 314 -1.22 2.41 -19.29
C GLN A 314 -1.84 2.84 -20.63
N GLY A 315 -3.17 2.78 -20.75
CA GLY A 315 -3.90 3.19 -21.93
C GLY A 315 -3.78 4.69 -22.23
N LEU A 316 -3.93 5.56 -21.23
CA LEU A 316 -3.89 7.01 -21.41
C LEU A 316 -2.54 7.52 -21.94
N ARG A 317 -1.43 6.90 -21.51
CA ARG A 317 -0.11 7.24 -22.07
C ARG A 317 -0.06 6.94 -23.57
N ARG A 318 -0.58 5.79 -23.99
CA ARG A 318 -0.68 5.44 -25.42
C ARG A 318 -1.67 6.33 -26.16
N ALA A 319 -2.76 6.73 -25.51
CA ALA A 319 -3.82 7.54 -26.11
C ALA A 319 -3.31 8.90 -26.58
N LEU A 320 -2.44 9.54 -25.79
CA LEU A 320 -1.76 10.80 -26.16
C LEU A 320 -0.83 10.62 -27.36
N GLU A 321 -0.14 9.47 -27.47
CA GLU A 321 0.78 9.18 -28.57
C GLU A 321 0.07 8.79 -29.87
N HIS A 322 -1.13 8.18 -29.79
CA HIS A 322 -1.84 7.59 -30.92
C HIS A 322 -3.09 8.37 -31.36
N ASN A 323 -3.28 9.61 -30.89
CA ASN A 323 -4.46 10.45 -31.19
C ASN A 323 -5.81 9.77 -30.87
N GLU A 324 -5.88 9.04 -29.76
CA GLU A 324 -7.12 8.37 -29.30
C GLU A 324 -8.03 9.31 -28.47
N LEU A 325 -7.50 10.48 -28.10
CA LEU A 325 -8.25 11.55 -27.44
C LEU A 325 -8.92 12.43 -28.49
N THR A 326 -10.17 12.78 -28.22
CA THR A 326 -11.00 13.61 -29.10
C THR A 326 -11.75 14.64 -28.28
N ALA A 327 -11.93 15.84 -28.83
CA ALA A 327 -12.75 16.89 -28.24
C ALA A 327 -14.17 16.83 -28.83
N VAL A 328 -15.17 16.96 -27.98
CA VAL A 328 -16.56 17.26 -28.39
C VAL A 328 -16.98 18.56 -27.69
N TYR A 329 -17.92 19.27 -28.30
CA TYR A 329 -18.35 20.59 -27.90
C TYR A 329 -19.82 20.54 -27.50
N GLN A 330 -20.14 21.03 -26.31
CA GLN A 330 -21.52 21.22 -25.89
C GLN A 330 -21.89 22.70 -25.98
N PRO A 331 -22.85 23.09 -26.84
CA PRO A 331 -23.24 24.48 -26.98
C PRO A 331 -23.84 25.08 -25.70
N ILE A 332 -23.52 26.34 -25.46
CA ILE A 332 -24.08 27.21 -24.41
C ILE A 332 -24.89 28.30 -25.11
N ILE A 333 -26.12 28.53 -24.63
CA ILE A 333 -27.14 29.28 -25.37
C ILE A 333 -27.73 30.38 -24.48
N THR A 334 -28.09 31.50 -25.09
CA THR A 334 -28.96 32.51 -24.45
C THR A 334 -30.40 32.00 -24.35
N PRO A 335 -31.07 32.06 -23.20
CA PRO A 335 -32.47 31.61 -23.09
C PRO A 335 -33.39 32.38 -24.03
N ASP A 336 -33.26 33.70 -24.13
CA ASP A 336 -34.23 34.55 -24.83
C ASP A 336 -34.16 34.42 -26.36
N THR A 337 -32.95 34.50 -26.91
CA THR A 337 -32.72 34.47 -28.37
C THR A 337 -32.41 33.08 -28.91
N GLU A 338 -32.18 32.10 -28.03
CA GLU A 338 -31.81 30.72 -28.37
C GLU A 338 -30.54 30.63 -29.26
N GLN A 339 -29.72 31.69 -29.25
CA GLN A 339 -28.46 31.78 -29.98
C GLN A 339 -27.32 31.15 -29.18
N ILE A 340 -26.45 30.42 -29.88
CA ILE A 340 -25.24 29.85 -29.31
C ILE A 340 -24.24 30.99 -29.06
N VAL A 341 -23.78 31.12 -27.82
CA VAL A 341 -22.80 32.13 -27.39
C VAL A 341 -21.46 31.54 -27.01
N GLY A 342 -21.42 30.25 -26.70
CA GLY A 342 -20.22 29.56 -26.28
C GLY A 342 -20.34 28.06 -26.47
N ALA A 343 -19.25 27.35 -26.21
CA ALA A 343 -19.26 25.90 -26.14
C ALA A 343 -18.28 25.38 -25.09
N GLU A 344 -18.72 24.40 -24.30
CA GLU A 344 -17.85 23.68 -23.40
C GLU A 344 -17.13 22.55 -24.15
N LEU A 345 -15.80 22.55 -24.08
CA LEU A 345 -14.96 21.50 -24.63
C LEU A 345 -14.91 20.34 -23.63
N LEU A 346 -15.46 19.21 -24.06
CA LEU A 346 -15.50 17.98 -23.30
C LEU A 346 -14.56 16.94 -23.90
N LEU A 347 -13.59 16.50 -23.10
CA LEU A 347 -12.66 15.45 -23.49
C LEU A 347 -13.37 14.10 -23.63
N ARG A 348 -13.06 13.36 -24.70
CA ARG A 348 -13.52 11.99 -24.94
C ARG A 348 -12.33 11.11 -25.29
N TRP A 349 -12.26 9.94 -24.66
CA TRP A 349 -11.24 8.96 -24.97
C TRP A 349 -11.88 7.73 -25.62
N ASN A 350 -11.44 7.40 -26.83
CA ASN A 350 -11.93 6.26 -27.59
C ASN A 350 -10.85 5.18 -27.68
N LEU A 351 -11.08 4.04 -27.02
CA LEU A 351 -10.18 2.89 -27.07
C LEU A 351 -10.80 1.78 -27.93
N ASN A 352 -10.18 1.46 -29.07
CA ASN A 352 -10.64 0.41 -30.00
C ASN A 352 -12.14 0.54 -30.39
N GLY A 353 -12.60 1.77 -30.63
CA GLY A 353 -14.00 2.05 -30.98
C GLY A 353 -14.99 2.06 -29.80
N LYS A 354 -14.51 1.94 -28.55
CA LYS A 354 -15.33 2.11 -27.34
C LYS A 354 -14.98 3.42 -26.64
N SER A 355 -15.99 4.25 -26.38
CA SER A 355 -15.84 5.47 -25.59
C SER A 355 -15.68 5.13 -24.10
N ILE A 356 -14.63 5.65 -23.48
CA ILE A 356 -14.35 5.54 -22.04
C ILE A 356 -14.80 6.83 -21.37
N SER A 357 -15.66 6.71 -20.35
CA SER A 357 -16.21 7.87 -19.63
C SER A 357 -15.09 8.68 -18.94
N PRO A 358 -15.10 10.03 -19.07
CA PRO A 358 -14.22 10.93 -18.32
C PRO A 358 -14.19 10.70 -16.82
N GLU A 359 -15.33 10.37 -16.22
CA GLU A 359 -15.44 10.05 -14.78
C GLU A 359 -14.56 8.87 -14.34
N ILE A 360 -14.21 7.99 -15.28
CA ILE A 360 -13.38 6.81 -15.00
C ILE A 360 -11.89 7.15 -15.17
N PHE A 361 -11.52 7.88 -16.22
CA PHE A 361 -10.11 8.08 -16.57
C PHE A 361 -9.49 9.38 -16.04
N ILE A 362 -10.27 10.45 -15.83
CA ILE A 362 -9.74 11.71 -15.28
C ILE A 362 -9.17 11.50 -13.86
N PRO A 363 -9.83 10.81 -12.93
CA PRO A 363 -9.24 10.54 -11.61
C PRO A 363 -7.93 9.75 -11.70
N VAL A 364 -7.82 8.84 -12.67
CA VAL A 364 -6.58 8.08 -12.91
C VAL A 364 -5.49 8.97 -13.50
N ALA A 365 -5.83 9.87 -14.42
CA ALA A 365 -4.91 10.85 -14.98
C ALA A 365 -4.35 11.78 -13.90
N GLU A 366 -5.20 12.24 -12.98
CA GLU A 366 -4.80 13.05 -11.84
C GLU A 366 -3.81 12.30 -10.95
N MET A 367 -4.14 11.07 -10.55
CA MET A 367 -3.30 10.23 -9.69
C MET A 367 -1.92 9.96 -10.28
N THR A 368 -1.86 9.70 -11.58
CA THR A 368 -0.61 9.35 -12.29
C THR A 368 0.19 10.56 -12.75
N GLY A 369 -0.34 11.78 -12.60
CA GLY A 369 0.25 13.01 -13.12
C GLY A 369 0.06 13.21 -14.63
N MET A 370 -0.64 12.32 -15.33
CA MET A 370 -0.95 12.51 -16.75
C MET A 370 -1.94 13.66 -17.00
N VAL A 371 -2.64 14.13 -15.95
CA VAL A 371 -3.55 15.29 -16.06
C VAL A 371 -2.86 16.54 -16.59
N PHE A 372 -1.55 16.71 -16.35
CA PHE A 372 -0.81 17.85 -16.90
C PHE A 372 -0.71 17.78 -18.43
N SER A 373 -0.26 16.63 -18.96
CA SER A 373 -0.14 16.43 -20.41
C SER A 373 -1.49 16.42 -21.13
N ILE A 374 -2.52 15.85 -20.49
CA ILE A 374 -3.89 15.87 -21.02
C ILE A 374 -4.43 17.29 -20.99
N GLY A 375 -4.21 18.03 -19.90
CA GLY A 375 -4.65 19.41 -19.77
C GLY A 375 -4.00 20.34 -20.80
N ASP A 376 -2.70 20.20 -21.05
CA ASP A 376 -2.01 20.93 -22.12
C ASP A 376 -2.58 20.60 -23.51
N TRP A 377 -2.92 19.33 -23.74
CA TRP A 377 -3.58 18.89 -24.99
C TRP A 377 -4.98 19.50 -25.13
N VAL A 378 -5.80 19.42 -24.07
CA VAL A 378 -7.16 19.97 -24.06
C VAL A 378 -7.14 21.49 -24.27
N PHE A 379 -6.25 22.20 -23.56
CA PHE A 379 -6.12 23.65 -23.71
C PHE A 379 -5.70 24.03 -25.13
N ARG A 380 -4.76 23.29 -25.73
CA ARG A 380 -4.33 23.49 -27.11
C ARG A 380 -5.45 23.26 -28.13
N GLU A 381 -6.26 22.21 -27.97
CA GLU A 381 -7.39 21.96 -28.85
C GLU A 381 -8.47 23.04 -28.72
N GLY A 382 -8.77 23.51 -27.49
CA GLY A 382 -9.68 24.62 -27.28
C GLY A 382 -9.18 25.94 -27.89
N CYS A 383 -7.89 26.23 -27.79
CA CYS A 383 -7.28 27.38 -28.45
C CYS A 383 -7.35 27.29 -29.98
N LYS A 384 -7.11 26.11 -30.57
CA LYS A 384 -7.25 25.89 -32.01
C LYS A 384 -8.69 26.11 -32.48
N ALA A 385 -9.66 25.58 -31.74
CA ALA A 385 -11.08 25.76 -32.03
C ALA A 385 -11.45 27.24 -31.97
N GLN A 386 -11.07 27.94 -30.90
CA GLN A 386 -11.32 29.37 -30.75
C GLN A 386 -10.72 30.18 -31.91
N ALA A 387 -9.47 29.91 -32.30
CA ALA A 387 -8.81 30.60 -33.40
C ALA A 387 -9.49 30.33 -34.76
N ASP A 388 -9.96 29.09 -35.01
CA ASP A 388 -10.71 28.77 -36.23
C ASP A 388 -12.08 29.45 -36.25
N TRP A 389 -12.78 29.44 -35.11
CA TRP A 389 -14.11 30.05 -34.97
C TRP A 389 -14.03 31.56 -35.11
N GLN A 390 -13.02 32.20 -34.53
CA GLN A 390 -12.73 33.63 -34.71
C GLN A 390 -12.50 33.98 -36.18
N ARG A 391 -11.79 33.12 -36.93
CA ARG A 391 -11.55 33.34 -38.37
C ARG A 391 -12.83 33.23 -39.20
N ARG A 392 -13.77 32.38 -38.79
CA ARG A 392 -15.03 32.13 -39.51
C ARG A 392 -16.08 33.20 -39.23
N TRP A 393 -16.26 33.57 -37.97
CA TRP A 393 -17.40 34.39 -37.52
C TRP A 393 -17.00 35.75 -36.94
N GLY A 394 -15.70 36.05 -36.83
CA GLY A 394 -15.21 37.34 -36.31
C GLY A 394 -15.71 37.59 -34.89
N ASP A 395 -16.29 38.77 -34.66
CA ASP A 395 -16.80 39.17 -33.33
C ASP A 395 -18.04 38.37 -32.88
N GLN A 396 -18.67 37.61 -33.78
CA GLN A 396 -19.78 36.70 -33.46
C GLN A 396 -19.30 35.29 -33.12
N ALA A 397 -17.99 35.06 -33.03
CA ALA A 397 -17.46 33.76 -32.68
C ALA A 397 -17.80 33.38 -31.23
N PRO A 398 -18.31 32.16 -30.99
CA PRO A 398 -18.61 31.71 -29.64
C PRO A 398 -17.32 31.52 -28.83
N TYR A 399 -17.38 31.74 -27.52
CA TYR A 399 -16.26 31.44 -26.63
C TYR A 399 -16.11 29.93 -26.42
N VAL A 400 -14.90 29.48 -26.07
CA VAL A 400 -14.62 28.08 -25.74
C VAL A 400 -14.35 27.95 -24.24
N SER A 401 -15.12 27.10 -23.58
CA SER A 401 -14.93 26.78 -22.17
C SER A 401 -14.11 25.51 -21.99
N ILE A 402 -13.12 25.56 -21.10
CA ILE A 402 -12.12 24.49 -20.90
C ILE A 402 -11.97 24.18 -19.41
N ASN A 403 -12.23 22.93 -19.05
CA ASN A 403 -12.07 22.43 -17.69
C ASN A 403 -10.58 22.37 -17.28
N LEU A 404 -10.27 22.88 -16.09
CA LEU A 404 -8.95 22.86 -15.47
C LEU A 404 -8.98 22.10 -14.14
N SER A 405 -8.15 21.06 -14.03
CA SER A 405 -8.04 20.28 -12.79
C SER A 405 -7.38 21.07 -11.67
N ALA A 406 -7.84 20.87 -10.43
CA ALA A 406 -7.22 21.40 -9.21
C ALA A 406 -5.71 21.06 -9.09
N ARG A 407 -5.29 19.91 -9.62
CA ARG A 407 -3.87 19.52 -9.60
C ARG A 407 -3.03 20.38 -10.54
N GLN A 408 -3.61 20.83 -11.65
CA GLN A 408 -2.91 21.68 -12.63
C GLN A 408 -2.66 23.08 -12.09
N LEU A 409 -3.56 23.63 -11.28
CA LEU A 409 -3.35 24.93 -10.62
C LEU A 409 -2.01 24.98 -9.87
N ASN A 410 -1.69 23.94 -9.11
CA ASN A 410 -0.45 23.90 -8.33
C ASN A 410 0.82 23.60 -9.16
N HIS A 411 0.70 23.46 -10.49
CA HIS A 411 1.83 23.15 -11.35
C HIS A 411 2.61 24.40 -11.74
N LYS A 412 3.89 24.45 -11.38
CA LYS A 412 4.75 25.63 -11.58
C LYS A 412 4.87 26.09 -13.04
N GLN A 413 4.68 25.21 -14.01
CA GLN A 413 4.83 25.53 -15.44
C GLN A 413 3.50 25.78 -16.16
N LEU A 414 2.36 25.80 -15.44
CA LEU A 414 1.03 25.94 -16.06
C LEU A 414 0.94 27.21 -16.93
N LEU A 415 1.32 28.36 -16.35
CA LEU A 415 1.22 29.65 -17.03
C LEU A 415 2.15 29.76 -18.23
N ASP A 416 3.39 29.28 -18.09
CA ASP A 416 4.36 29.26 -19.19
C ASP A 416 3.84 28.42 -20.36
N ASN A 417 3.26 27.24 -20.07
CA ASN A 417 2.68 26.37 -21.08
C ASN A 417 1.46 27.03 -21.76
N PHE A 418 0.55 27.62 -20.98
CA PHE A 418 -0.65 28.26 -21.53
C PHE A 418 -0.28 29.47 -22.40
N SER A 419 0.67 30.30 -21.95
CA SER A 419 1.19 31.42 -22.73
C SER A 419 1.79 30.95 -24.06
N ALA A 420 2.61 29.89 -24.03
CA ALA A 420 3.19 29.31 -25.24
C ALA A 420 2.12 28.76 -26.20
N ILE A 421 1.08 28.09 -25.69
CA ILE A 421 -0.02 27.54 -26.50
C ILE A 421 -0.85 28.66 -27.15
N LEU A 422 -1.16 29.73 -26.41
CA LEU A 422 -1.86 30.89 -26.94
C LEU A 422 -1.08 31.55 -28.08
N GLN A 423 0.24 31.72 -27.90
CA GLN A 423 1.13 32.26 -28.94
C GLN A 423 1.22 31.35 -30.17
N GLU A 424 1.29 30.04 -29.97
CA GLU A 424 1.38 29.06 -31.06
C GLU A 424 0.10 29.01 -31.91
N THR A 425 -1.06 29.04 -31.25
CA THR A 425 -2.37 28.89 -31.91
C THR A 425 -2.91 30.22 -32.46
N GLY A 426 -2.49 31.34 -31.90
CA GLY A 426 -3.01 32.67 -32.23
C GLY A 426 -4.44 32.90 -31.74
N ALA A 427 -4.90 32.12 -30.75
CA ALA A 427 -6.22 32.27 -30.16
C ALA A 427 -6.34 33.63 -29.42
N ASN A 428 -7.52 34.24 -29.47
CA ASN A 428 -7.85 35.40 -28.66
C ASN A 428 -8.16 34.95 -27.23
N PRO A 429 -7.35 35.31 -26.21
CA PRO A 429 -7.56 34.86 -24.83
C PRO A 429 -8.95 35.22 -24.29
N ALA A 430 -9.52 36.36 -24.71
CA ALA A 430 -10.84 36.81 -24.26
C ALA A 430 -11.99 35.89 -24.73
N GLY A 431 -11.75 35.05 -25.75
CA GLY A 431 -12.69 34.04 -26.23
C GLY A 431 -12.49 32.66 -25.58
N ILE A 432 -11.63 32.56 -24.56
CA ILE A 432 -11.37 31.31 -23.83
C ILE A 432 -11.78 31.50 -22.37
N VAL A 433 -12.63 30.61 -21.90
CA VAL A 433 -13.08 30.51 -20.50
C VAL A 433 -12.43 29.29 -19.88
N VAL A 434 -11.75 29.47 -18.74
CA VAL A 434 -11.19 28.38 -17.96
C VAL A 434 -12.14 28.07 -16.80
N GLU A 435 -12.61 26.82 -16.74
CA GLU A 435 -13.58 26.35 -15.75
C GLU A 435 -12.88 25.58 -14.64
N LEU A 436 -13.24 25.88 -13.39
CA LEU A 436 -12.74 25.16 -12.22
C LEU A 436 -13.87 24.85 -11.26
N THR A 437 -13.89 23.63 -10.76
CA THR A 437 -14.90 23.22 -9.79
C THR A 437 -14.76 23.97 -8.47
N GLU A 438 -15.89 24.22 -7.80
CA GLU A 438 -15.92 24.84 -6.47
C GLU A 438 -15.01 24.13 -5.46
N ALA A 439 -14.98 22.79 -5.49
CA ALA A 439 -14.15 21.98 -4.60
C ALA A 439 -12.64 22.15 -4.84
N ALA A 440 -12.21 22.54 -6.05
CA ALA A 440 -10.81 22.80 -6.38
C ALA A 440 -10.25 24.04 -5.66
N LEU A 441 -11.12 24.98 -5.30
CA LEU A 441 -10.75 26.27 -4.68
C LEU A 441 -10.42 26.15 -3.20
N MET A 442 -11.14 25.28 -2.48
CA MET A 442 -11.17 25.25 -1.01
C MET A 442 -9.84 24.97 -0.29
N PRO A 443 -8.94 24.10 -0.79
CA PRO A 443 -7.77 23.71 0.00
C PRO A 443 -6.75 24.83 0.24
N ASP A 444 -6.63 25.81 -0.68
CA ASP A 444 -5.63 26.89 -0.62
C ASP A 444 -6.06 28.12 -1.42
N VAL A 445 -6.95 28.93 -0.85
CA VAL A 445 -7.56 30.10 -1.52
C VAL A 445 -6.54 31.20 -1.82
N GLU A 446 -5.57 31.44 -0.93
CA GLU A 446 -4.56 32.49 -1.12
C GLU A 446 -3.62 32.17 -2.28
N SER A 447 -3.08 30.94 -2.31
CA SER A 447 -2.21 30.52 -3.43
C SER A 447 -2.98 30.47 -4.75
N ASN A 448 -4.21 29.95 -4.74
CA ASN A 448 -5.04 29.88 -5.94
C ASN A 448 -5.40 31.28 -6.47
N SER A 449 -5.65 32.26 -5.59
CA SER A 449 -5.96 33.64 -5.98
C SER A 449 -4.87 34.27 -6.85
N ILE A 450 -3.59 34.03 -6.51
CA ILE A 450 -2.45 34.53 -7.31
C ILE A 450 -2.51 33.97 -8.73
N ILE A 451 -2.78 32.67 -8.87
CA ILE A 451 -2.82 32.00 -10.17
C ILE A 451 -4.02 32.48 -10.99
N PHE A 452 -5.17 32.71 -10.38
CA PHE A 452 -6.32 33.29 -11.07
C PHE A 452 -6.05 34.69 -11.61
N HIS A 453 -5.40 35.55 -10.82
CA HIS A 453 -5.00 36.87 -11.32
C HIS A 453 -4.02 36.73 -12.48
N GLN A 454 -3.07 35.80 -12.42
CA GLN A 454 -2.14 35.55 -13.51
C GLN A 454 -2.82 34.99 -14.77
N LEU A 455 -3.84 34.13 -14.64
CA LEU A 455 -4.65 33.66 -15.77
C LEU A 455 -5.47 34.80 -16.38
N ALA A 456 -6.06 35.67 -15.54
CA ALA A 456 -6.78 36.85 -15.98
C ALA A 456 -5.84 37.87 -16.67
N ASP A 457 -4.59 38.01 -16.21
CA ASP A 457 -3.55 38.87 -16.82
C ASP A 457 -3.14 38.37 -18.22
N LEU A 458 -3.28 37.07 -18.50
CA LEU A 458 -3.16 36.52 -19.86
C LEU A 458 -4.36 36.87 -20.75
N GLY A 459 -5.42 37.46 -20.20
CA GLY A 459 -6.65 37.84 -20.87
C GLY A 459 -7.70 36.72 -20.92
N LEU A 460 -7.49 35.62 -20.20
CA LEU A 460 -8.45 34.51 -20.12
C LEU A 460 -9.62 34.88 -19.21
N GLN A 461 -10.81 34.37 -19.52
CA GLN A 461 -11.96 34.46 -18.64
C GLN A 461 -11.96 33.28 -17.66
N ILE A 462 -12.47 33.49 -16.45
CA ILE A 462 -12.52 32.46 -15.42
C ILE A 462 -13.96 32.17 -15.03
N ALA A 463 -14.30 30.89 -14.97
CA ALA A 463 -15.60 30.40 -14.53
C ALA A 463 -15.45 29.45 -13.34
N ILE A 464 -16.37 29.56 -12.39
CA ILE A 464 -16.51 28.56 -11.32
C ILE A 464 -17.61 27.58 -11.69
N ASP A 465 -17.25 26.31 -11.70
CA ASP A 465 -18.10 25.19 -12.05
C ASP A 465 -18.67 24.46 -10.81
N ASP A 466 -19.78 23.77 -11.01
CA ASP A 466 -20.48 22.98 -9.98
C ASP A 466 -20.89 23.77 -8.72
N PHE A 467 -21.20 25.06 -8.88
CA PHE A 467 -21.47 25.95 -7.75
C PHE A 467 -22.70 25.50 -6.94
N GLY A 468 -22.53 25.46 -5.62
CA GLY A 468 -23.54 25.11 -4.63
C GLY A 468 -23.48 23.64 -4.17
N THR A 469 -22.57 22.84 -4.72
CA THR A 469 -22.30 21.46 -4.27
C THR A 469 -21.28 21.41 -3.11
N GLY A 470 -20.57 22.51 -2.86
CA GLY A 470 -19.57 22.65 -1.80
C GLY A 470 -19.91 23.70 -0.72
N TYR A 471 -18.96 23.93 0.18
CA TYR A 471 -19.03 24.95 1.24
C TYR A 471 -18.21 26.19 0.86
N SER A 472 -18.53 26.88 -0.23
CA SER A 472 -17.89 28.17 -0.51
C SER A 472 -18.33 29.24 0.48
N SER A 473 -17.34 29.90 1.08
CA SER A 473 -17.59 31.19 1.69
C SER A 473 -17.76 32.22 0.58
N LEU A 474 -18.96 32.80 0.46
CA LEU A 474 -19.27 33.91 -0.44
C LEU A 474 -18.22 35.03 -0.42
N SER A 475 -17.61 35.26 0.73
CA SER A 475 -16.52 36.23 0.90
C SER A 475 -15.27 35.93 0.05
N GLN A 476 -15.00 34.66 -0.26
CA GLN A 476 -13.86 34.23 -1.06
C GLN A 476 -14.11 34.48 -2.55
N LEU A 477 -15.32 34.21 -3.03
CA LEU A 477 -15.68 34.45 -4.43
C LEU A 477 -15.54 35.92 -4.84
N ILE A 478 -15.84 36.85 -3.93
CA ILE A 478 -15.71 38.29 -4.16
C ILE A 478 -14.26 38.72 -4.42
N GLN A 479 -13.28 37.97 -3.92
CA GLN A 479 -11.85 38.31 -4.04
C GLN A 479 -11.20 37.74 -5.30
N LEU A 480 -11.91 36.89 -6.05
CA LEU A 480 -11.37 36.22 -7.23
C LEU A 480 -11.78 36.97 -8.50
N PRO A 481 -10.91 37.03 -9.53
CA PRO A 481 -11.21 37.67 -10.82
C PRO A 481 -12.09 36.75 -11.69
N ILE A 482 -13.26 36.36 -11.17
CA ILE A 482 -14.20 35.46 -11.84
C ILE A 482 -15.16 36.26 -12.73
N ASN A 483 -15.53 35.68 -13.87
CA ASN A 483 -16.42 36.29 -14.86
C ASN A 483 -17.75 35.54 -14.97
N LEU A 484 -17.72 34.21 -14.82
CA LEU A 484 -18.89 33.36 -14.94
C LEU A 484 -19.05 32.43 -13.73
N LEU A 485 -20.29 32.08 -13.46
CA LEU A 485 -20.66 31.11 -12.44
C LEU A 485 -21.60 30.07 -13.06
N LYS A 486 -21.19 28.80 -13.08
CA LYS A 486 -22.00 27.68 -13.57
C LYS A 486 -22.73 27.03 -12.39
N ILE A 487 -24.06 26.97 -12.50
CA ILE A 487 -24.94 26.36 -11.50
C ILE A 487 -25.13 24.90 -11.89
N SER A 488 -24.71 24.01 -10.99
CA SER A 488 -24.76 22.56 -11.19
C SER A 488 -26.17 22.07 -11.52
N LYS A 489 -26.25 21.06 -12.41
CA LYS A 489 -27.51 20.36 -12.76
C LYS A 489 -28.33 19.91 -11.54
N SER A 490 -27.68 19.60 -10.42
CA SER A 490 -28.35 19.19 -9.18
C SER A 490 -29.38 20.21 -8.65
N PHE A 491 -29.24 21.49 -8.98
CA PHE A 491 -30.21 22.55 -8.63
C PHE A 491 -31.41 22.62 -9.58
N VAL A 492 -31.25 22.12 -10.80
CA VAL A 492 -32.27 22.12 -11.87
C VAL A 492 -33.07 20.81 -11.89
N ASP A 493 -32.46 19.71 -11.45
CA ASP A 493 -33.15 18.45 -11.24
C ASP A 493 -34.36 18.65 -10.31
N ASP A 494 -35.52 18.13 -10.65
CA ASP A 494 -36.76 18.26 -9.88
C ASP A 494 -37.27 19.70 -9.63
N LEU A 495 -36.77 20.71 -10.37
CA LEU A 495 -37.15 22.13 -10.20
C LEU A 495 -38.68 22.34 -10.20
N GLU A 496 -39.39 21.60 -11.06
CA GLU A 496 -40.84 21.66 -11.23
C GLU A 496 -41.63 21.16 -10.00
N SER A 497 -41.02 20.33 -9.16
CA SER A 497 -41.70 19.61 -8.07
C SER A 497 -41.35 20.13 -6.67
N ARG A 498 -40.32 20.98 -6.55
CA ARG A 498 -39.78 21.44 -5.26
C ARG A 498 -39.62 22.95 -5.20
N HIS A 499 -40.54 23.60 -4.49
CA HIS A 499 -40.49 25.05 -4.26
C HIS A 499 -39.16 25.52 -3.64
N GLU A 500 -38.55 24.72 -2.76
CA GLU A 500 -37.26 25.04 -2.16
C GLU A 500 -36.15 25.22 -3.21
N LYS A 501 -36.13 24.39 -4.27
CA LYS A 501 -35.15 24.49 -5.36
C LYS A 501 -35.37 25.74 -6.20
N GLN A 502 -36.64 26.09 -6.49
CA GLN A 502 -37.00 27.33 -7.20
C GLN A 502 -36.52 28.58 -6.45
N VAL A 503 -36.70 28.62 -5.13
CA VAL A 503 -36.23 29.73 -4.29
C VAL A 503 -34.70 29.80 -4.30
N LEU A 504 -34.04 28.64 -4.20
CA LEU A 504 -32.58 28.56 -4.15
C LEU A 504 -31.92 29.03 -5.45
N ILE A 505 -32.36 28.52 -6.60
CA ILE A 505 -31.81 28.91 -7.90
C ILE A 505 -32.04 30.40 -8.18
N ARG A 506 -33.24 30.92 -7.88
CA ARG A 506 -33.55 32.36 -8.00
C ARG A 506 -32.66 33.22 -7.12
N THR A 507 -32.35 32.74 -5.91
CA THR A 507 -31.46 33.44 -4.98
C THR A 507 -30.02 33.46 -5.49
N ILE A 508 -29.52 32.32 -5.99
CA ILE A 508 -28.18 32.22 -6.58
C ILE A 508 -28.07 33.13 -7.81
N ILE A 509 -29.10 33.17 -8.66
CA ILE A 509 -29.11 34.04 -9.84
C ILE A 509 -29.02 35.52 -9.43
N GLY A 510 -29.91 35.96 -8.52
CA GLY A 510 -29.87 37.34 -8.02
C GLY A 510 -28.56 37.72 -7.34
N LEU A 511 -27.92 36.75 -6.67
CA LEU A 511 -26.61 36.94 -6.03
C LEU A 511 -25.49 37.10 -7.05
N GLY A 512 -25.43 36.24 -8.07
CA GLY A 512 -24.44 36.34 -9.14
C GLY A 512 -24.50 37.69 -9.86
N HIS A 513 -25.70 38.15 -10.20
CA HIS A 513 -25.90 39.48 -10.78
C HIS A 513 -25.47 40.62 -9.86
N SER A 514 -25.74 40.51 -8.56
CA SER A 514 -25.30 41.50 -7.57
C SER A 514 -23.77 41.59 -7.45
N LEU A 515 -23.06 40.51 -7.80
CA LEU A 515 -21.60 40.44 -7.88
C LEU A 515 -21.06 40.83 -9.26
N GLY A 516 -21.92 41.18 -10.22
CA GLY A 516 -21.52 41.50 -11.59
C GLY A 516 -21.10 40.29 -12.44
N LEU A 517 -21.47 39.08 -12.01
CA LEU A 517 -21.15 37.82 -12.70
C LEU A 517 -22.26 37.45 -13.68
N LYS A 518 -21.88 36.77 -14.76
CA LYS A 518 -22.83 36.10 -15.65
C LYS A 518 -23.06 34.66 -15.19
N LEU A 519 -24.27 34.16 -15.36
CA LEU A 519 -24.66 32.84 -14.86
C LEU A 519 -24.99 31.88 -15.98
N ILE A 520 -24.45 30.66 -15.86
CA ILE A 520 -24.79 29.54 -16.74
C ILE A 520 -25.53 28.51 -15.89
N VAL A 521 -26.72 28.10 -16.30
CA VAL A 521 -27.44 27.00 -15.66
C VAL A 521 -27.30 25.73 -16.47
N GLU A 522 -26.78 24.69 -15.85
CA GLU A 522 -26.53 23.40 -16.49
C GLU A 522 -27.68 22.40 -16.31
N GLY A 523 -27.75 21.44 -17.24
CA GLY A 523 -28.69 20.32 -17.15
C GLY A 523 -30.13 20.68 -17.46
N VAL A 524 -30.37 21.69 -18.29
CA VAL A 524 -31.72 22.02 -18.77
C VAL A 524 -32.20 20.94 -19.75
N GLU A 525 -33.26 20.22 -19.37
CA GLU A 525 -33.80 19.07 -20.10
C GLU A 525 -35.28 19.24 -20.48
N THR A 526 -36.02 20.16 -19.87
CA THR A 526 -37.45 20.39 -20.14
C THR A 526 -37.77 21.84 -20.50
N GLU A 527 -38.87 22.03 -21.25
CA GLU A 527 -39.39 23.36 -21.61
C GLU A 527 -39.87 24.14 -20.37
N VAL A 528 -40.33 23.45 -19.33
CA VAL A 528 -40.76 24.07 -18.08
C VAL A 528 -39.56 24.66 -17.34
N GLN A 529 -38.46 23.91 -17.22
CA GLN A 529 -37.20 24.41 -16.65
C GLN A 529 -36.72 25.66 -17.42
N LEU A 530 -36.74 25.61 -18.75
CA LEU A 530 -36.38 26.76 -19.58
C LEU A 530 -37.25 28.00 -19.27
N THR A 531 -38.57 27.80 -19.16
CA THR A 531 -39.51 28.89 -18.91
C THR A 531 -39.28 29.52 -17.54
N GLU A 532 -39.02 28.73 -16.51
CA GLU A 532 -38.70 29.25 -15.17
C GLU A 532 -37.37 30.00 -15.14
N LEU A 533 -36.33 29.47 -15.80
CA LEU A 533 -35.02 30.12 -15.88
C LEU A 533 -35.07 31.44 -16.63
N LYS A 534 -35.87 31.55 -17.69
CA LYS A 534 -36.18 32.83 -18.37
C LYS A 534 -36.81 33.83 -17.40
N GLN A 535 -37.79 33.40 -16.60
CA GLN A 535 -38.44 34.27 -15.62
C GLN A 535 -37.50 34.74 -14.50
N TYR A 536 -36.50 33.93 -14.15
CA TYR A 536 -35.50 34.28 -13.15
C TYR A 536 -34.38 35.19 -13.70
N GLY A 537 -34.35 35.41 -15.02
CA GLY A 537 -33.36 36.27 -15.68
C GLY A 537 -32.00 35.59 -15.88
N CYS A 538 -31.97 34.27 -16.06
CA CYS A 538 -30.73 33.54 -16.32
C CYS A 538 -30.03 34.05 -17.59
N ASP A 539 -28.71 34.28 -17.55
CA ASP A 539 -27.96 34.80 -18.71
C ASP A 539 -27.77 33.72 -19.79
N PHE A 540 -27.36 32.53 -19.37
CA PHE A 540 -27.01 31.42 -20.26
C PHE A 540 -27.50 30.08 -19.73
N ILE A 541 -27.70 29.13 -20.64
CA ILE A 541 -28.13 27.77 -20.32
C ILE A 541 -27.36 26.74 -21.15
N GLN A 542 -27.20 25.56 -20.55
CA GLN A 542 -26.57 24.41 -21.18
C GLN A 542 -27.37 23.15 -20.79
N GLY A 543 -27.70 22.31 -21.76
CA GLY A 543 -28.45 21.09 -21.47
C GLY A 543 -28.97 20.37 -22.70
N TYR A 544 -29.45 19.15 -22.50
CA TYR A 544 -29.86 18.25 -23.57
C TYR A 544 -31.19 18.64 -24.22
N PHE A 545 -31.94 19.58 -23.64
CA PHE A 545 -33.13 20.12 -24.27
C PHE A 545 -32.82 20.74 -25.64
N PHE A 546 -31.67 21.41 -25.78
CA PHE A 546 -31.25 22.02 -27.03
C PHE A 546 -30.25 21.14 -27.79
N TYR A 547 -29.10 20.85 -27.17
CA TYR A 547 -28.00 20.19 -27.84
C TYR A 547 -27.31 19.17 -26.94
N LEU A 548 -27.08 17.99 -27.51
CA LEU A 548 -26.14 17.02 -26.98
C LEU A 548 -24.70 17.45 -27.32
N PRO A 549 -23.69 17.01 -26.55
CA PRO A 549 -22.29 17.18 -26.93
C PRO A 549 -22.04 16.61 -28.32
N MET A 550 -21.41 17.40 -29.20
CA MET A 550 -21.28 17.08 -30.62
C MET A 550 -19.86 17.31 -31.12
N HIS A 551 -19.50 16.70 -32.25
CA HIS A 551 -18.20 16.96 -32.86
C HIS A 551 -18.16 18.36 -33.49
N GLU A 552 -16.96 18.90 -33.66
CA GLU A 552 -16.74 20.27 -34.17
C GLU A 552 -17.48 20.54 -35.50
N GLN A 553 -17.52 19.55 -36.41
CA GLN A 553 -18.18 19.70 -37.70
C GLN A 553 -19.71 19.82 -37.58
N ASP A 554 -20.30 19.20 -36.57
CA ASP A 554 -21.73 19.34 -36.27
C ASP A 554 -21.99 20.70 -35.60
N PHE A 555 -21.10 21.13 -34.71
CA PHE A 555 -21.16 22.44 -34.07
C PHE A 555 -21.12 23.58 -35.09
N ILE A 556 -20.17 23.54 -36.04
CA ILE A 556 -20.07 24.52 -37.12
C ILE A 556 -21.36 24.55 -37.97
N ARG A 557 -21.99 23.40 -38.20
CA ARG A 557 -23.27 23.33 -38.94
C ARG A 557 -24.41 23.98 -38.16
N ALA A 558 -24.50 23.73 -36.85
CA ALA A 558 -25.51 24.37 -35.99
C ALA A 558 -25.34 25.90 -35.98
N MET A 559 -24.11 26.40 -35.82
CA MET A 559 -23.80 27.84 -35.86
C MET A 559 -24.19 28.48 -37.19
N ASN A 560 -23.87 27.84 -38.32
CA ASN A 560 -24.20 28.39 -39.65
C ASN A 560 -25.70 28.40 -39.94
N HIS A 561 -26.47 27.46 -39.38
CA HIS A 561 -27.92 27.45 -39.49
C HIS A 561 -28.53 28.67 -38.78
N GLN A 562 -28.08 28.95 -37.56
CA GLN A 562 -28.52 30.13 -36.80
C GLN A 562 -28.19 31.44 -37.52
N ALA A 563 -27.00 31.54 -38.12
CA ALA A 563 -26.60 32.71 -38.91
C ALA A 563 -27.40 32.89 -40.21
N SER A 564 -28.15 31.87 -40.65
CA SER A 564 -28.99 31.93 -41.85
C SER A 564 -30.46 32.28 -41.54
N GLU A 565 -30.89 32.15 -40.28
CA GLU A 565 -32.28 32.38 -39.83
C GLU A 565 -32.47 33.74 -39.12
N GLY A 566 -31.39 34.36 -38.64
CA GLY A 566 -31.36 35.75 -38.12
C GLY A 566 -30.98 36.76 -39.20
#